data_AF-I3YT68-F1
#
_entry.id   AF-I3YT68-F1
#
_cell.length_a   1.000
_cell.length_b   1.000
_cell.length_c   1.000
_cell.angle_alpha   90.00
_cell.angle_beta   90.00
_cell.angle_gamma   90.00
#
_symmetry.space_group_name_H-M   'P 1'
#
loop_
_entity.id
_entity.type
_entity.pdbx_description
1 polymer ?
#
loop_
_entity_poly.entity_id
_entity_poly.type
_entity_poly.pdbx_seq_one_letter_code
_entity_poly.pdbx_strand_id
1 'polypeptide(L)'
;MKTLFNIATVLLVAFSTQSCNLLSAAGVSSQGQPTKEVKMELTSTTANSAVNVDHSEWNSLLKKHVNSEGLVDYKGFKKDQAKLDGYLKMLSEKNPSNDWSVQELLAYYINIYNAATVKLIVENYPVKSIKDIDGNWTKGRVSIGSKELSLGGIENGILRKMNEPRIHFAINCASISCPKILNEAFTAAKINEQLDRATKEFINSDKNDISANSPKLSSVFDWYQKDFKMNGKQDVIGYINQYSKTKINMGATISYKDYNWNLNEQK
;
A
#
# COMPACT_ATOMS: atom_id res chain seq x y z
N MET A 1 -5.56 66.27 -23.12
CA MET A 1 -5.49 66.01 -21.67
C MET A 1 -6.09 64.62 -21.44
N LYS A 2 -5.36 63.75 -20.72
CA LYS A 2 -5.69 62.38 -20.27
C LYS A 2 -5.37 61.22 -21.24
N THR A 3 -4.10 60.79 -21.28
CA THR A 3 -3.45 59.63 -20.60
C THR A 3 -3.78 58.25 -21.18
N LEU A 4 -2.74 57.66 -21.76
CA LEU A 4 -2.57 56.25 -22.12
C LEU A 4 -2.80 55.34 -20.92
N PHE A 5 -3.62 54.30 -21.08
CA PHE A 5 -3.65 53.15 -20.17
C PHE A 5 -2.78 52.03 -20.74
N ASN A 6 -1.54 51.96 -20.26
CA ASN A 6 -0.75 50.74 -20.23
C ASN A 6 -1.30 49.85 -19.11
N ILE A 7 -1.87 48.70 -19.46
CA ILE A 7 -2.01 47.56 -18.52
C ILE A 7 -1.57 46.31 -19.29
N ALA A 8 -0.27 46.23 -19.55
CA ALA A 8 0.41 44.94 -19.53
C ALA A 8 0.78 44.65 -18.08
N THR A 9 0.74 43.38 -17.68
CA THR A 9 1.02 42.85 -16.33
C THR A 9 -0.22 42.74 -15.44
N VAL A 10 -0.84 41.55 -15.42
CA VAL A 10 -0.88 40.59 -14.30
C VAL A 10 -1.69 39.39 -14.81
N LEU A 11 -0.99 38.42 -15.40
CA LEU A 11 -1.58 37.14 -15.80
C LEU A 11 -0.54 36.05 -15.57
N LEU A 12 -0.15 35.87 -14.30
CA LEU A 12 0.86 34.87 -13.96
C LEU A 12 0.82 34.44 -12.49
N VAL A 13 -0.36 34.21 -11.91
CA VAL A 13 -0.49 33.36 -10.70
C VAL A 13 -1.85 32.66 -10.70
N ALA A 14 -2.06 31.67 -11.55
CA ALA A 14 -3.22 30.76 -11.42
C ALA A 14 -2.94 29.32 -11.88
N PHE A 15 -1.68 28.92 -12.08
CA PHE A 15 -1.33 27.58 -12.56
C PHE A 15 -0.68 26.64 -11.51
N SER A 16 -0.55 27.07 -10.25
CA SER A 16 0.08 26.22 -9.21
C SER A 16 -0.90 25.42 -8.34
N THR A 17 -2.21 25.73 -8.35
CA THR A 17 -3.18 25.04 -7.48
C THR A 17 -3.87 23.85 -8.18
N GLN A 18 -4.02 23.90 -9.51
CA GLN A 18 -4.62 22.77 -10.25
C GLN A 18 -3.65 21.59 -10.41
N SER A 19 -2.34 21.85 -10.50
CA SER A 19 -1.31 20.81 -10.61
C SER A 19 -1.19 19.96 -9.35
N CYS A 20 -1.31 20.56 -8.15
CA CYS A 20 -1.33 19.81 -6.90
C CYS A 20 -2.54 18.87 -6.79
N ASN A 21 -3.73 19.29 -7.22
CA ASN A 21 -4.93 18.45 -7.15
C ASN A 21 -4.91 17.31 -8.17
N LEU A 22 -4.38 17.53 -9.37
CA LEU A 22 -4.21 16.49 -10.40
C LEU A 22 -3.12 15.46 -10.03
N LEU A 23 -1.98 15.91 -9.49
CA LEU A 23 -0.92 15.01 -9.00
C LEU A 23 -1.35 14.25 -7.73
N SER A 24 -2.17 14.88 -6.89
CA SER A 24 -2.79 14.27 -5.71
C SER A 24 -3.80 13.19 -6.08
N ALA A 25 -4.71 13.48 -7.02
CA ALA A 25 -5.69 12.52 -7.52
C ALA A 25 -5.04 11.35 -8.28
N ALA A 26 -3.92 11.59 -8.96
CA ALA A 26 -3.11 10.55 -9.60
C ALA A 26 -2.23 9.75 -8.60
N GLY A 27 -2.29 10.05 -7.30
CA GLY A 27 -1.52 9.36 -6.26
C GLY A 27 -0.01 9.63 -6.28
N VAL A 28 0.45 10.67 -6.98
CA VAL A 28 1.88 10.92 -7.24
C VAL A 28 2.55 11.70 -6.10
N SER A 29 1.79 12.32 -5.20
CA SER A 29 2.27 13.16 -4.10
C SER A 29 1.91 12.59 -2.73
N SER A 30 2.81 12.70 -1.75
CA SER A 30 2.53 12.38 -0.33
C SER A 30 1.58 13.37 0.34
N GLN A 31 1.21 14.46 -0.34
CA GLN A 31 0.44 15.59 0.21
C GLN A 31 1.08 16.21 1.47
N GLY A 32 2.40 16.10 1.62
CA GLY A 32 3.16 16.62 2.77
C GLY A 32 3.26 15.65 3.94
N GLN A 33 2.75 14.43 3.80
CA GLN A 33 2.98 13.37 4.78
C GLN A 33 4.45 12.96 4.81
N PRO A 34 5.02 12.66 5.99
CA PRO A 34 6.41 12.28 6.12
C PRO A 34 6.68 10.93 5.44
N THR A 35 7.72 10.89 4.63
CA THR A 35 8.26 9.67 4.02
C THR A 35 9.70 9.51 4.48
N LYS A 36 10.01 8.42 5.20
CA LYS A 36 11.39 8.06 5.57
C LYS A 36 11.81 6.85 4.76
N GLU A 37 12.91 7.00 4.01
CA GLU A 37 13.51 5.88 3.30
C GLU A 37 14.14 4.88 4.27
N VAL A 38 13.95 3.60 3.99
CA VAL A 38 14.70 2.51 4.62
C VAL A 38 16.11 2.51 4.01
N LYS A 39 17.08 3.09 4.72
CA LYS A 39 18.48 3.26 4.24
C LYS A 39 19.44 2.15 4.69
N MET A 40 19.07 1.39 5.72
CA MET A 40 19.85 0.30 6.30
C MET A 40 18.92 -0.90 6.50
N GLU A 41 19.43 -2.04 6.96
CA GLU A 41 18.59 -3.18 7.31
C GLU A 41 17.49 -2.74 8.31
N LEU A 42 16.23 -3.00 7.93
CA LEU A 42 15.07 -2.67 8.74
C LEU A 42 15.07 -3.55 9.99
N THR A 43 15.11 -2.94 11.17
CA THR A 43 15.03 -3.67 12.45
C THR A 43 13.62 -3.63 13.03
N SER A 44 13.25 -4.69 13.77
CA SER A 44 11.99 -4.79 14.51
C SER A 44 12.16 -4.20 15.91
N THR A 45 11.69 -2.97 16.14
CA THR A 45 11.82 -2.29 17.44
C THR A 45 10.83 -1.14 17.59
N THR A 46 10.39 -0.89 18.82
CA THR A 46 9.61 0.29 19.23
C THR A 46 10.46 1.38 19.86
N ALA A 47 11.70 1.08 20.26
CA ALA A 47 12.53 1.95 21.10
C ALA A 47 12.95 3.26 20.41
N ASN A 48 12.86 3.31 19.08
CA ASN A 48 13.35 4.42 18.26
C ASN A 48 12.24 5.33 17.73
N SER A 49 11.03 5.24 18.29
CA SER A 49 9.87 6.01 17.85
C SER A 49 9.32 6.88 18.98
N ALA A 50 8.95 8.12 18.66
CA ALA A 50 8.25 9.01 19.60
C ALA A 50 6.84 8.52 19.97
N VAL A 51 6.31 7.55 19.22
CA VAL A 51 4.99 6.96 19.43
C VAL A 51 5.02 5.46 19.14
N ASN A 52 4.12 4.73 19.79
CA ASN A 52 3.73 3.37 19.42
C ASN A 52 2.22 3.37 19.18
N VAL A 53 1.79 3.30 17.92
CA VAL A 53 0.37 3.31 17.56
C VAL A 53 -0.26 1.96 17.93
N ASP A 54 -1.40 2.02 18.62
CA ASP A 54 -2.14 0.83 19.00
C ASP A 54 -2.99 0.32 17.82
N HIS A 55 -2.61 -0.84 17.29
CA HIS A 55 -3.33 -1.53 16.21
C HIS A 55 -4.19 -2.71 16.71
N SER A 56 -4.46 -2.81 18.01
CA SER A 56 -5.19 -3.93 18.64
C SER A 56 -6.61 -4.14 18.10
N GLU A 57 -7.37 -3.06 17.86
CA GLU A 57 -8.72 -3.14 17.28
C GLU A 57 -8.68 -3.74 15.87
N TRP A 58 -7.78 -3.23 15.02
CA TRP A 58 -7.58 -3.76 13.66
C TRP A 58 -7.10 -5.21 13.66
N ASN A 59 -6.16 -5.54 14.54
CA ASN A 59 -5.69 -6.90 14.72
C ASN A 59 -6.84 -7.85 15.13
N SER A 60 -7.75 -7.39 15.99
CA SER A 60 -8.91 -8.17 16.42
C SER A 60 -9.90 -8.39 15.27
N LEU A 61 -10.14 -7.37 14.45
CA LEU A 61 -10.95 -7.48 13.25
C LEU A 61 -10.34 -8.44 12.21
N LEU A 62 -9.03 -8.33 11.96
CA LEU A 62 -8.30 -9.22 11.07
C LEU A 62 -8.40 -10.67 11.52
N LYS A 63 -8.15 -10.97 12.79
CA LYS A 63 -8.28 -12.33 13.33
C LYS A 63 -9.68 -12.91 13.21
N LYS A 64 -10.70 -12.05 13.29
CA LYS A 64 -12.10 -12.45 13.20
C LYS A 64 -12.55 -12.72 11.76
N HIS A 65 -12.09 -11.90 10.81
CA HIS A 65 -12.66 -11.82 9.46
C HIS A 65 -11.69 -12.18 8.34
N VAL A 66 -10.44 -12.53 8.64
CA VAL A 66 -9.46 -12.98 7.65
C VAL A 66 -9.01 -14.40 8.00
N ASN A 67 -9.23 -15.33 7.07
CA ASN A 67 -8.85 -16.72 7.27
C ASN A 67 -7.35 -16.95 7.01
N SER A 68 -6.86 -18.17 7.24
CA SER A 68 -5.45 -18.55 7.02
C SER A 68 -4.98 -18.47 5.56
N GLU A 69 -5.92 -18.40 4.61
CA GLU A 69 -5.62 -18.20 3.19
C GLU A 69 -5.52 -16.71 2.82
N GLY A 70 -5.82 -15.79 3.74
CA GLY A 70 -5.87 -14.36 3.48
C GLY A 70 -7.14 -13.91 2.76
N LEU A 71 -8.20 -14.73 2.77
CA LEU A 71 -9.51 -14.40 2.23
C LEU A 71 -10.35 -13.67 3.29
N VAL A 72 -11.11 -12.66 2.85
CA VAL A 72 -11.80 -11.71 3.71
C VAL A 72 -13.30 -12.00 3.78
N ASP A 73 -13.85 -12.09 4.99
CA ASP A 73 -15.29 -12.10 5.23
C ASP A 73 -15.83 -10.66 5.21
N TYR A 74 -16.08 -10.14 4.00
CA TYR A 74 -16.63 -8.78 3.84
C TYR A 74 -18.04 -8.64 4.44
N LYS A 75 -18.83 -9.72 4.49
CA LYS A 75 -20.16 -9.72 5.12
C LYS A 75 -20.03 -9.58 6.64
N GLY A 76 -19.07 -10.28 7.25
CA GLY A 76 -18.70 -10.17 8.65
C GLY A 76 -18.17 -8.78 8.98
N PHE A 77 -17.23 -8.28 8.19
CA PHE A 77 -16.72 -6.91 8.33
C PHE A 77 -17.82 -5.85 8.26
N LYS A 78 -18.82 -6.02 7.39
CA LYS A 78 -19.97 -5.10 7.31
C LYS A 78 -20.79 -5.06 8.59
N LYS A 79 -20.89 -6.18 9.33
CA LYS A 79 -21.55 -6.21 10.65
C LYS A 79 -20.73 -5.50 11.73
N ASP A 80 -19.41 -5.54 11.62
CA ASP A 80 -18.48 -4.85 12.52
C ASP A 80 -17.99 -3.49 11.97
N GLN A 81 -18.71 -2.90 11.00
CA GLN A 81 -18.27 -1.68 10.32
C GLN A 81 -17.99 -0.53 11.29
N ALA A 82 -18.78 -0.39 12.36
CA ALA A 82 -18.56 0.64 13.38
C ALA A 82 -17.18 0.53 14.05
N LYS A 83 -16.64 -0.68 14.23
CA LYS A 83 -15.30 -0.91 14.79
C LYS A 83 -14.21 -0.56 13.78
N LEU A 84 -14.41 -0.93 12.52
CA LEU A 84 -13.50 -0.55 11.42
C LEU A 84 -13.42 0.98 11.27
N ASP A 85 -14.57 1.65 11.32
CA ASP A 85 -14.68 3.11 11.26
C ASP A 85 -14.02 3.77 12.48
N GLY A 86 -14.24 3.21 13.68
CA GLY A 86 -13.57 3.65 14.91
C GLY A 86 -12.05 3.55 14.84
N TYR A 87 -11.53 2.45 14.28
CA TYR A 87 -10.09 2.27 14.08
C TYR A 87 -9.51 3.29 13.10
N LEU A 88 -10.13 3.49 11.94
CA LEU A 88 -9.68 4.49 10.96
C LEU A 88 -9.77 5.92 11.50
N LYS A 89 -10.81 6.21 12.29
CA LYS A 89 -10.92 7.49 13.01
C LYS A 89 -9.77 7.67 14.01
N MET A 90 -9.44 6.67 14.80
CA MET A 90 -8.29 6.74 15.73
C MET A 90 -6.99 7.05 14.98
N LEU A 91 -6.74 6.37 13.85
CA LEU A 91 -5.55 6.65 13.04
C LEU A 91 -5.56 8.06 12.45
N SER A 92 -6.71 8.58 12.03
CA SER A 92 -6.83 9.95 11.49
C SER A 92 -6.41 11.04 12.47
N GLU A 93 -6.55 10.76 13.77
CA GLU A 93 -6.16 11.66 14.87
C GLU A 93 -4.67 11.55 15.21
N LYS A 94 -3.98 10.51 14.72
CA LYS A 94 -2.53 10.32 14.87
C LYS A 94 -1.81 10.87 13.64
N ASN A 95 -1.46 12.15 13.68
CA ASN A 95 -0.68 12.80 12.62
C ASN A 95 0.76 12.27 12.59
N PRO A 96 1.19 11.58 11.51
CA PRO A 96 2.57 11.16 11.38
C PRO A 96 3.49 12.38 11.32
N SER A 97 4.64 12.31 12.00
CA SER A 97 5.66 13.37 11.97
C SER A 97 7.02 12.82 11.56
N ASN A 98 7.96 13.73 11.31
CA ASN A 98 9.36 13.37 11.06
C ASN A 98 10.08 12.80 12.30
N ASP A 99 9.45 12.77 13.47
CA ASP A 99 10.01 12.17 14.69
C ASP A 99 9.61 10.69 14.85
N TRP A 100 8.67 10.21 14.03
CA TRP A 100 8.29 8.80 14.03
C TRP A 100 9.37 7.96 13.38
N SER A 101 9.61 6.75 13.91
CA SER A 101 10.57 5.83 13.28
C SER A 101 10.08 5.40 11.89
N VAL A 102 11.00 4.92 11.03
CA VAL A 102 10.62 4.37 9.72
C VAL A 102 9.72 3.13 9.88
N GLN A 103 9.96 2.35 10.94
CA GLN A 103 9.16 1.19 11.32
C GLN A 103 7.71 1.56 11.62
N GLU A 104 7.52 2.63 12.40
CA GLU A 104 6.20 3.12 12.78
C GLU A 104 5.45 3.67 11.57
N LEU A 105 6.13 4.44 10.72
CA LEU A 105 5.54 4.94 9.48
C LEU A 105 5.12 3.79 8.55
N LEU A 106 5.95 2.77 8.35
CA LEU A 106 5.59 1.60 7.55
C LEU A 106 4.36 0.87 8.12
N ALA A 107 4.38 0.53 9.41
CA ALA A 107 3.28 -0.17 10.06
C ALA A 107 1.97 0.63 9.95
N TYR A 108 2.03 1.92 10.24
CA TYR A 108 0.90 2.84 10.17
C TYR A 108 0.31 2.91 8.75
N TYR A 109 1.11 3.21 7.72
CA TYR A 109 0.59 3.38 6.36
C TYR A 109 0.12 2.06 5.72
N ILE A 110 0.79 0.94 5.99
CA ILE A 110 0.34 -0.38 5.52
C ILE A 110 -1.02 -0.72 6.14
N ASN A 111 -1.16 -0.53 7.45
CA ASN A 111 -2.42 -0.80 8.13
C ASN A 111 -3.54 0.13 7.66
N ILE A 112 -3.26 1.42 7.43
CA ILE A 112 -4.23 2.35 6.84
C ILE A 112 -4.69 1.86 5.48
N TYR A 113 -3.76 1.53 4.59
CA TYR A 113 -4.10 1.10 3.23
C TYR A 113 -5.03 -0.12 3.27
N ASN A 114 -4.67 -1.14 4.07
CA ASN A 114 -5.45 -2.37 4.17
C ASN A 114 -6.82 -2.14 4.79
N ALA A 115 -6.91 -1.41 5.91
CA ALA A 115 -8.18 -1.12 6.57
C ALA A 115 -9.10 -0.25 5.70
N ALA A 116 -8.55 0.77 5.03
CA ALA A 116 -9.29 1.62 4.11
C ALA A 116 -9.76 0.86 2.86
N THR A 117 -8.95 -0.09 2.37
CA THR A 117 -9.36 -0.97 1.25
C THR A 117 -10.51 -1.88 1.68
N VAL A 118 -10.46 -2.47 2.87
CA VAL A 118 -11.59 -3.26 3.40
C VAL A 118 -12.83 -2.40 3.57
N LYS A 119 -12.70 -1.18 4.14
CA LYS A 119 -13.81 -0.23 4.28
C LYS A 119 -14.44 0.10 2.94
N LEU A 120 -13.63 0.36 1.92
CA LEU A 120 -14.09 0.64 0.56
C LEU A 120 -14.98 -0.49 0.03
N ILE A 121 -14.56 -1.74 0.19
CA ILE A 121 -15.37 -2.88 -0.23
C ILE A 121 -16.65 -2.99 0.60
N VAL A 122 -16.56 -2.86 1.93
CA VAL A 122 -17.72 -2.96 2.85
C VAL A 122 -18.81 -1.93 2.51
N GLU A 123 -18.43 -0.69 2.22
CA GLU A 123 -19.34 0.39 1.83
C GLU A 123 -20.06 0.12 0.52
N ASN A 124 -19.43 -0.63 -0.39
CA ASN A 124 -19.97 -0.94 -1.72
C ASN A 124 -20.49 -2.38 -1.82
N TYR A 125 -20.48 -3.15 -0.71
CA TYR A 125 -20.83 -4.56 -0.74
C TYR A 125 -22.37 -4.76 -0.89
N PRO A 126 -22.84 -5.65 -1.79
CA PRO A 126 -22.05 -6.57 -2.62
C PRO A 126 -21.51 -5.90 -3.90
N VAL A 127 -20.22 -6.13 -4.17
CA VAL A 127 -19.52 -5.74 -5.40
C VAL A 127 -18.67 -6.92 -5.86
N LYS A 128 -18.42 -7.07 -7.17
CA LYS A 128 -17.65 -8.21 -7.70
C LYS A 128 -16.15 -7.94 -7.75
N SER A 129 -15.78 -6.68 -7.99
CA SER A 129 -14.40 -6.23 -8.06
C SER A 129 -14.25 -4.83 -7.48
N ILE A 130 -13.10 -4.56 -6.86
CA ILE A 130 -12.73 -3.18 -6.52
C ILE A 130 -12.73 -2.25 -7.75
N LYS A 131 -12.53 -2.79 -8.95
CA LYS A 131 -12.54 -2.03 -10.22
C LYS A 131 -13.92 -1.50 -10.60
N ASP A 132 -14.98 -2.08 -10.03
CA ASP A 132 -16.36 -1.65 -10.30
C ASP A 132 -16.75 -0.44 -9.45
N ILE A 133 -15.87 0.03 -8.55
CA ILE A 133 -16.10 1.16 -7.66
C ILE A 133 -15.44 2.42 -8.24
N ASP A 134 -16.24 3.47 -8.44
CA ASP A 134 -15.74 4.75 -8.96
C ASP A 134 -14.69 5.39 -8.03
N GLY A 135 -13.60 5.87 -8.65
CA GLY A 135 -12.47 6.47 -7.96
C GLY A 135 -11.85 5.57 -6.89
N ASN A 136 -11.91 4.24 -7.05
CA ASN A 136 -11.39 3.26 -6.08
C ASN A 136 -10.00 3.61 -5.51
N TRP A 137 -9.03 3.97 -6.36
CA TRP A 137 -7.68 4.35 -5.94
C TRP A 137 -7.40 5.85 -5.94
N THR A 138 -8.23 6.67 -6.57
CA THR A 138 -7.95 8.11 -6.83
C THR A 138 -8.72 9.05 -5.92
N LYS A 139 -9.89 8.64 -5.42
CA LYS A 139 -10.71 9.45 -4.52
C LYS A 139 -10.12 9.43 -3.11
N GLY A 140 -10.13 10.59 -2.43
CA GLY A 140 -9.79 10.70 -1.00
C GLY A 140 -10.74 9.85 -0.16
N ARG A 141 -10.18 9.06 0.75
CA ARG A 141 -10.91 8.09 1.60
C ARG A 141 -10.39 8.02 3.04
N VAL A 142 -9.15 8.45 3.26
CA VAL A 142 -8.52 8.41 4.57
C VAL A 142 -8.12 9.82 4.94
N SER A 143 -8.73 10.33 6.01
CA SER A 143 -8.30 11.56 6.64
C SER A 143 -7.05 11.30 7.48
N ILE A 144 -6.00 12.09 7.27
CA ILE A 144 -4.82 12.14 8.16
C ILE A 144 -4.54 13.61 8.43
N GLY A 145 -4.90 14.07 9.62
CA GLY A 145 -4.91 15.50 9.94
C GLY A 145 -5.86 16.26 9.03
N SER A 146 -5.35 17.28 8.33
CA SER A 146 -6.14 18.07 7.36
C SER A 146 -6.09 17.53 5.93
N LYS A 147 -5.49 16.35 5.71
CA LYS A 147 -5.31 15.76 4.38
C LYS A 147 -6.28 14.63 4.15
N GLU A 148 -6.82 14.58 2.94
CA GLU A 148 -7.63 13.47 2.43
C GLU A 148 -6.80 12.66 1.44
N LEU A 149 -6.33 11.49 1.87
CA LEU A 149 -5.51 10.61 1.06
C LEU A 149 -6.37 9.58 0.35
N SER A 150 -6.03 9.31 -0.90
CA SER A 150 -6.53 8.17 -1.66
C SER A 150 -5.67 6.93 -1.42
N LEU A 151 -6.19 5.73 -1.71
CA LEU A 151 -5.38 4.50 -1.64
C LEU A 151 -4.14 4.60 -2.53
N GLY A 152 -4.29 5.14 -3.74
CA GLY A 152 -3.18 5.38 -4.65
C GLY A 152 -2.16 6.38 -4.11
N GLY A 153 -2.60 7.40 -3.37
CA GLY A 153 -1.71 8.36 -2.71
C GLY A 153 -0.92 7.75 -1.54
N ILE A 154 -1.55 6.87 -0.75
CA ILE A 154 -0.85 6.12 0.31
C ILE A 154 0.21 5.20 -0.29
N GLU A 155 -0.13 4.46 -1.34
CA GLU A 155 0.79 3.53 -1.98
C GLU A 155 1.91 4.25 -2.73
N ASN A 156 1.57 5.09 -3.71
CA ASN A 156 2.54 5.68 -4.64
C ASN A 156 3.19 6.96 -4.13
N GLY A 157 2.44 7.76 -3.36
CA GLY A 157 2.90 9.01 -2.78
C GLY A 157 3.70 8.81 -1.50
N ILE A 158 3.44 7.75 -0.74
CA ILE A 158 4.05 7.51 0.58
C ILE A 158 4.86 6.22 0.61
N LEU A 159 4.23 5.04 0.60
CA LEU A 159 4.89 3.75 0.85
C LEU A 159 6.01 3.47 -0.16
N ARG A 160 5.77 3.66 -1.46
CA ARG A 160 6.79 3.47 -2.49
C ARG A 160 7.96 4.44 -2.38
N LYS A 161 7.77 5.62 -1.77
CA LYS A 161 8.84 6.60 -1.51
C LYS A 161 9.70 6.23 -0.30
N MET A 162 9.29 5.23 0.49
CA MET A 162 10.07 4.72 1.62
C MET A 162 11.13 3.69 1.19
N ASN A 163 11.22 3.37 -0.11
CA ASN A 163 12.23 2.47 -0.68
C ASN A 163 12.27 1.06 -0.01
N GLU A 164 11.10 0.55 0.36
CA GLU A 164 10.94 -0.78 0.94
C GLU A 164 10.10 -1.65 -0.02
N PRO A 165 10.71 -2.47 -0.88
CA PRO A 165 9.99 -3.23 -1.91
C PRO A 165 9.01 -4.26 -1.33
N ARG A 166 9.19 -4.68 -0.07
CA ARG A 166 8.31 -5.67 0.57
C ARG A 166 6.90 -5.14 0.82
N ILE A 167 6.67 -3.82 0.75
CA ILE A 167 5.33 -3.22 0.85
C ILE A 167 4.37 -3.78 -0.19
N HIS A 168 4.85 -4.15 -1.39
CA HIS A 168 4.05 -4.75 -2.47
C HIS A 168 3.45 -6.10 -2.13
N PHE A 169 3.91 -6.73 -1.05
CA PHE A 169 3.37 -7.99 -0.54
C PHE A 169 2.62 -7.82 0.77
N ALA A 170 2.63 -6.61 1.33
CA ALA A 170 2.02 -6.27 2.62
C ALA A 170 0.69 -5.52 2.47
N ILE A 171 0.46 -4.89 1.31
CA ILE A 171 -0.79 -4.23 0.98
C ILE A 171 -1.66 -5.10 0.06
N ASN A 172 -2.97 -5.12 0.32
CA ASN A 172 -3.94 -5.92 -0.41
C ASN A 172 -5.00 -5.02 -1.04
N CYS A 173 -5.12 -5.12 -2.36
CA CYS A 173 -6.05 -4.38 -3.22
C CYS A 173 -7.42 -5.05 -3.38
N ALA A 174 -7.84 -5.87 -2.42
CA ALA A 174 -9.11 -6.63 -2.39
C ALA A 174 -9.35 -7.59 -3.57
N SER A 175 -8.32 -8.03 -4.29
CA SER A 175 -8.46 -8.92 -5.45
C SER A 175 -7.82 -10.29 -5.21
N ILE A 176 -8.33 -11.34 -5.86
CA ILE A 176 -7.83 -12.72 -5.74
C ILE A 176 -6.33 -12.84 -6.05
N SER A 177 -5.83 -12.07 -7.02
CA SER A 177 -4.39 -12.06 -7.37
C SER A 177 -3.53 -11.13 -6.51
N CYS A 178 -4.10 -10.35 -5.58
CA CYS A 178 -3.32 -9.55 -4.63
C CYS A 178 -2.55 -10.49 -3.67
N PRO A 179 -1.48 -9.98 -3.01
CA PRO A 179 -0.90 -10.65 -1.86
C PRO A 179 -1.93 -10.90 -0.77
N LYS A 180 -1.70 -11.91 0.07
CA LYS A 180 -2.59 -12.20 1.20
C LYS A 180 -2.63 -11.01 2.16
N ILE A 181 -3.82 -10.70 2.66
CA ILE A 181 -3.91 -9.90 3.88
C ILE A 181 -3.50 -10.79 5.07
N LEU A 182 -2.56 -10.33 5.89
CA LEU A 182 -2.20 -11.04 7.11
C LEU A 182 -3.37 -11.00 8.09
N ASN A 183 -3.60 -12.09 8.81
CA ASN A 183 -4.57 -12.15 9.92
C ASN A 183 -4.04 -11.51 11.21
N GLU A 184 -3.14 -10.53 11.08
CA GLU A 184 -2.62 -9.70 12.17
C GLU A 184 -2.25 -8.32 11.63
N ALA A 185 -2.32 -7.30 12.50
CA ALA A 185 -1.93 -5.95 12.13
C ALA A 185 -0.40 -5.81 12.09
N PHE A 186 0.10 -4.96 11.20
CA PHE A 186 1.52 -4.60 11.20
C PHE A 186 1.85 -3.74 12.43
N THR A 187 3.03 -3.91 13.01
CA THR A 187 3.49 -3.09 14.15
C THR A 187 4.96 -2.76 14.00
N ALA A 188 5.43 -1.63 14.51
CA ALA A 188 6.86 -1.30 14.47
C ALA A 188 7.74 -2.37 15.15
N ALA A 189 7.23 -2.97 16.23
CA ALA A 189 7.88 -4.06 16.95
C ALA A 189 8.14 -5.32 16.11
N LYS A 190 7.39 -5.52 15.01
CA LYS A 190 7.42 -6.74 14.21
C LYS A 190 7.53 -6.48 12.71
N ILE A 191 7.70 -5.22 12.29
CA ILE A 191 7.54 -4.84 10.89
C ILE A 191 8.49 -5.62 9.96
N ASN A 192 9.73 -5.86 10.39
CA ASN A 192 10.69 -6.58 9.55
C ASN A 192 10.33 -8.06 9.38
N GLU A 193 9.93 -8.74 10.46
CA GLU A 193 9.51 -10.16 10.40
C GLU A 193 8.20 -10.33 9.62
N GLN A 194 7.26 -9.39 9.78
CA GLN A 194 5.97 -9.43 9.10
C GLN A 194 6.13 -9.20 7.59
N LEU A 195 6.97 -8.22 7.20
CA LEU A 195 7.30 -7.97 5.80
C LEU A 195 8.04 -9.15 5.17
N ASP A 196 9.06 -9.68 5.84
CA ASP A 196 9.81 -10.86 5.37
C ASP A 196 8.91 -12.08 5.18
N ARG A 197 8.02 -12.35 6.15
CA ARG A 197 7.04 -13.45 6.04
C ARG A 197 6.11 -13.25 4.86
N ALA A 198 5.50 -12.07 4.73
CA ALA A 198 4.59 -11.75 3.63
C ALA A 198 5.27 -11.90 2.25
N THR A 199 6.53 -11.45 2.12
CA THR A 199 7.34 -11.60 0.91
C THR A 199 7.62 -13.06 0.58
N LYS A 200 8.09 -13.85 1.56
CA LYS A 200 8.37 -15.29 1.37
C LYS A 200 7.12 -16.05 0.99
N GLU A 201 5.99 -15.79 1.66
CA GLU A 201 4.72 -16.43 1.36
C GLU A 201 4.22 -16.08 -0.04
N PHE A 202 4.25 -14.81 -0.43
CA PHE A 202 3.79 -14.40 -1.77
C PHE A 202 4.64 -15.01 -2.88
N ILE A 203 5.97 -14.86 -2.80
CA ILE A 203 6.89 -15.36 -3.83
C ILE A 203 6.73 -16.87 -4.04
N ASN A 204 6.53 -17.62 -2.96
CA ASN A 204 6.41 -19.08 -3.01
C ASN A 204 4.94 -19.58 -3.07
N SER A 205 3.98 -18.71 -3.38
CA SER A 205 2.56 -19.06 -3.51
C SER A 205 2.18 -19.47 -4.94
N ASP A 206 0.94 -19.91 -5.09
CA ASP A 206 0.29 -20.20 -6.39
C ASP A 206 0.18 -18.97 -7.32
N LYS A 207 0.47 -17.76 -6.82
CA LYS A 207 0.54 -16.54 -7.64
C LYS A 207 1.77 -16.52 -8.55
N ASN A 208 2.72 -17.42 -8.36
CA ASN A 208 3.94 -17.50 -9.15
C ASN A 208 4.25 -18.95 -9.53
N ASP A 209 4.45 -19.21 -10.82
CA ASP A 209 4.95 -20.48 -11.32
C ASP A 209 6.47 -20.31 -11.54
N ILE A 210 7.25 -20.48 -10.47
CA ILE A 210 8.69 -20.26 -10.49
C ILE A 210 9.42 -21.47 -11.06
N SER A 211 10.17 -21.26 -12.14
CA SER A 211 11.06 -22.25 -12.76
C SER A 211 12.39 -21.63 -13.14
N ALA A 212 13.40 -22.46 -13.40
CA ALA A 212 14.76 -21.98 -13.67
C ALA A 212 14.86 -21.11 -14.94
N ASN A 213 14.14 -21.46 -16.02
CA ASN A 213 14.36 -20.85 -17.34
C ASN A 213 13.15 -20.10 -17.91
N SER A 214 11.94 -20.45 -17.47
CA SER A 214 10.70 -19.87 -18.01
C SER A 214 9.69 -19.66 -16.89
N PRO A 215 9.99 -18.80 -15.91
CA PRO A 215 9.06 -18.51 -14.83
C PRO A 215 7.84 -17.75 -15.37
N LYS A 216 6.66 -18.06 -14.82
CA LYS A 216 5.42 -17.31 -15.05
C LYS A 216 4.99 -16.64 -13.75
N LEU A 217 5.27 -15.36 -13.61
CA LEU A 217 5.20 -14.62 -12.35
C LEU A 217 3.90 -13.81 -12.22
N SER A 218 3.57 -13.39 -11.00
CA SER A 218 2.47 -12.44 -10.78
C SER A 218 2.73 -11.10 -11.48
N SER A 219 1.66 -10.47 -12.00
CA SER A 219 1.73 -9.14 -12.62
C SER A 219 2.24 -8.05 -11.69
N VAL A 220 2.26 -8.26 -10.36
CA VAL A 220 2.91 -7.36 -9.39
C VAL A 220 4.38 -7.14 -9.74
N PHE A 221 5.07 -8.19 -10.20
CA PHE A 221 6.46 -8.07 -10.64
C PHE A 221 6.61 -7.29 -11.95
N ASP A 222 5.56 -7.21 -12.77
CA ASP A 222 5.54 -6.43 -14.01
C ASP A 222 5.25 -4.94 -13.75
N TRP A 223 4.22 -4.65 -12.96
CA TRP A 223 3.78 -3.28 -12.69
C TRP A 223 4.78 -2.48 -11.86
N TYR A 224 5.49 -3.14 -10.94
CA TYR A 224 6.40 -2.51 -10.00
C TYR A 224 7.87 -2.90 -10.20
N GLN A 225 8.26 -3.32 -11.42
CA GLN A 225 9.64 -3.72 -11.75
C GLN A 225 10.71 -2.76 -11.19
N LYS A 226 10.47 -1.46 -11.27
CA LYS A 226 11.42 -0.40 -10.85
C LYS A 226 11.68 -0.38 -9.35
N ASP A 227 10.80 -0.97 -8.54
CA ASP A 227 10.92 -0.97 -7.09
C ASP A 227 11.74 -2.18 -6.61
N PHE A 228 11.81 -3.25 -7.40
CA PHE A 228 12.62 -4.45 -7.11
C PHE A 228 14.06 -4.23 -7.56
N LYS A 229 14.92 -3.84 -6.61
CA LYS A 229 16.32 -3.52 -6.86
C LYS A 229 17.27 -4.43 -6.10
N MET A 230 18.36 -4.81 -6.75
CA MET A 230 19.54 -5.42 -6.15
C MET A 230 20.73 -4.48 -6.36
N ASN A 231 21.48 -4.16 -5.30
CA ASN A 231 22.63 -3.24 -5.35
C ASN A 231 22.32 -1.90 -6.05
N GLY A 232 21.12 -1.36 -5.81
CA GLY A 232 20.65 -0.09 -6.38
C GLY A 232 20.16 -0.15 -7.84
N LYS A 233 20.23 -1.30 -8.51
CA LYS A 233 19.77 -1.48 -9.90
C LYS A 233 18.50 -2.33 -9.95
N GLN A 234 17.61 -2.03 -10.89
CA GLN A 234 16.43 -2.86 -11.15
C GLN A 234 16.86 -4.30 -11.47
N ASP A 235 16.39 -5.25 -10.67
CA ASP A 235 16.71 -6.67 -10.80
C ASP A 235 15.63 -7.54 -10.13
N VAL A 236 14.58 -7.85 -10.90
CA VAL A 236 13.44 -8.64 -10.44
C VAL A 236 13.84 -10.08 -10.12
N ILE A 237 14.67 -10.69 -10.98
CA ILE A 237 15.14 -12.09 -10.80
C ILE A 237 16.00 -12.18 -9.54
N GLY A 238 16.98 -11.28 -9.39
CA GLY A 238 17.85 -11.23 -8.23
C GLY A 238 17.07 -11.02 -6.94
N TYR A 239 16.06 -10.15 -6.95
CA TYR A 239 15.17 -9.93 -5.80
C TYR A 239 14.34 -11.17 -5.46
N ILE A 240 13.67 -11.79 -6.43
CA ILE A 240 12.90 -13.02 -6.22
C ILE A 240 13.79 -14.13 -5.66
N ASN A 241 15.00 -14.27 -6.21
CA ASN A 241 15.97 -15.26 -5.78
C ASN A 241 16.44 -15.06 -4.33
N GLN A 242 16.21 -13.92 -3.67
CA GLN A 242 16.48 -13.78 -2.23
C GLN A 242 15.53 -14.64 -1.38
N TYR A 243 14.30 -14.85 -1.85
CA TYR A 243 13.22 -15.46 -1.05
C TYR A 243 12.66 -16.76 -1.65
N SER A 244 12.87 -16.98 -2.95
CA SER A 244 12.35 -18.16 -3.65
C SER A 244 13.09 -19.44 -3.26
N LYS A 245 12.30 -20.51 -3.07
CA LYS A 245 12.77 -21.90 -2.89
C LYS A 245 13.45 -22.44 -4.16
N THR A 246 12.94 -22.06 -5.33
CA THR A 246 13.50 -22.43 -6.64
C THR A 246 14.22 -21.23 -7.24
N LYS A 247 15.48 -21.39 -7.65
CA LYS A 247 16.23 -20.30 -8.27
C LYS A 247 15.87 -20.15 -9.75
N ILE A 248 15.65 -18.91 -10.16
CA ILE A 248 15.52 -18.50 -11.56
C ILE A 248 16.92 -18.18 -12.07
N ASN A 249 17.30 -18.73 -13.23
CA ASN A 249 18.57 -18.44 -13.86
C ASN A 249 18.65 -16.99 -14.32
N MET A 250 19.83 -16.39 -14.21
CA MET A 250 20.08 -15.07 -14.78
C MET A 250 19.86 -15.14 -16.29
N GLY A 251 19.02 -14.24 -16.82
CA GLY A 251 18.65 -14.21 -18.24
C GLY A 251 17.44 -15.07 -18.64
N ALA A 252 16.77 -15.74 -17.68
CA ALA A 252 15.50 -16.41 -17.94
C ALA A 252 14.46 -15.46 -18.53
N THR A 253 13.68 -15.94 -19.50
CA THR A 253 12.57 -15.17 -20.06
C THR A 253 11.38 -15.21 -19.11
N ILE A 254 11.07 -14.07 -18.52
CA ILE A 254 9.90 -13.92 -17.63
C ILE A 254 8.64 -13.75 -18.48
N SER A 255 7.60 -14.48 -18.11
CA SER A 255 6.22 -14.20 -18.52
C SER A 255 5.38 -13.90 -17.28
N TYR A 256 4.20 -13.30 -17.48
CA TYR A 256 3.32 -12.92 -16.36
C TYR A 256 1.97 -13.65 -16.42
N LYS A 257 1.40 -13.96 -15.25
CA LYS A 257 0.06 -14.53 -15.10
C LYS A 257 -0.99 -13.43 -15.28
N ASP A 258 -2.17 -13.83 -15.73
CA ASP A 258 -3.33 -12.95 -15.75
C ASP A 258 -3.74 -12.57 -14.32
N TYR A 259 -4.21 -11.34 -14.16
CA TYR A 259 -4.61 -10.82 -12.86
C TYR A 259 -6.11 -10.97 -12.64
N ASN A 260 -6.50 -11.78 -11.65
CA ASN A 260 -7.89 -11.98 -11.29
C ASN A 260 -8.35 -10.88 -10.32
N TRP A 261 -9.17 -9.97 -10.85
CA TRP A 261 -9.72 -8.81 -10.16
C TRP A 261 -10.98 -9.09 -9.35
N ASN A 262 -11.48 -10.33 -9.33
CA ASN A 262 -12.59 -10.69 -8.45
C ASN A 262 -12.18 -10.51 -6.98
N LEU A 263 -13.14 -10.23 -6.11
CA LEU A 263 -12.87 -10.07 -4.68
C LEU A 263 -12.18 -11.30 -4.07
N ASN A 264 -11.19 -11.06 -3.22
CA ASN A 264 -10.60 -12.09 -2.35
C ASN A 264 -11.52 -12.39 -1.15
N GLU A 265 -12.77 -12.74 -1.42
CA GLU A 265 -13.76 -13.02 -0.38
C GLU A 265 -13.78 -14.49 0.03
N GLN A 266 -14.16 -14.74 1.29
CA GLN A 266 -14.49 -16.08 1.77
C GLN A 266 -15.80 -16.55 1.13
N LYS A 267 -15.83 -17.82 0.69
CA LYS A 267 -17.02 -18.44 0.08
C LYS A 267 -17.89 -19.14 1.10
#